data_AF-A0A6G4AA73-F1
#
_entry.id   AF-A0A6G4AA73-F1
#
_cell.length_a   1.000
_cell.length_b   1.000
_cell.length_c   1.000
_cell.angle_alpha   90.00
_cell.angle_beta   90.00
_cell.angle_gamma   90.00
#
_symmetry.space_group_name_H-M   'P 1'
#
loop_
_entity.id
_entity.type
_entity.pdbx_description
1 polymer ?
#
loop_
_entity_poly.entity_id
_entity_poly.type
_entity_poly.pdbx_seq_one_letter_code
_entity_poly.pdbx_strand_id
1 'polypeptide(L)' 'MSTRAKVATGGVVAGVILLWVLPLWAALLVMVGVPAAAYLLLDPSQRRRLNRVTRKQLGR' A
#
# COMPACT_ATOMS: atom_id res chain seq x y z
N MET A 1 -15.01 9.28 13.67
CA MET A 1 -13.81 9.25 12.80
C MET A 1 -14.21 8.97 11.36
N SER A 2 -13.72 9.76 10.40
CA SER A 2 -13.93 9.50 8.97
C SER A 2 -13.25 8.18 8.57
N THR A 3 -13.75 7.52 7.53
CA THR A 3 -13.13 6.29 7.01
C THR A 3 -11.66 6.50 6.66
N ARG A 4 -11.31 7.68 6.12
CA ARG A 4 -9.93 8.08 5.84
C ARG A 4 -9.08 8.15 7.11
N ALA A 5 -9.61 8.71 8.19
CA ALA A 5 -8.91 8.76 9.47
C ALA A 5 -8.64 7.35 10.01
N LYS A 6 -9.62 6.44 9.95
CA LYS A 6 -9.43 5.04 10.38
C LYS A 6 -8.34 4.33 9.57
N VAL A 7 -8.34 4.50 8.25
CA VAL A 7 -7.33 3.91 7.35
C VAL A 7 -5.94 4.48 7.65
N ALA A 8 -5.84 5.80 7.82
CA ALA A 8 -4.57 6.45 8.17
C ALA A 8 -4.04 5.96 9.52
N THR A 9 -4.90 5.90 10.55
CA THR A 9 -4.54 5.36 11.87
C THR A 9 -4.09 3.91 11.77
N GLY A 10 -4.80 3.07 11.00
CA GLY A 10 -4.40 1.67 10.78
C GLY A 10 -3.02 1.55 10.12
N GLY A 11 -2.75 2.37 9.12
CA GLY A 11 -1.45 2.42 8.45
C GLY A 11 -0.31 2.82 9.38
N VAL A 12 -0.53 3.84 10.23
CA VAL A 12 0.46 4.28 11.22
C VAL A 12 0.73 3.20 12.25
N VAL A 13 -0.32 2.58 12.82
CA VAL A 13 -0.17 1.50 13.82
C VAL A 13 0.59 0.31 13.22
N ALA A 14 0.25 -0.10 12.00
CA ALA A 14 0.95 -1.18 11.31
C ALA A 14 2.43 -0.82 11.07
N GLY A 15 2.73 0.42 10.66
CA GLY A 15 4.10 0.89 10.46
C GLY A 15 4.93 0.91 11.74
N VAL A 16 4.34 1.36 12.86
CA VAL A 16 5.01 1.35 14.18
C VAL A 16 5.32 -0.08 14.62
N ILE A 17 4.36 -1.00 14.50
CA ILE A 17 4.57 -2.42 14.83
C ILE A 17 5.69 -3.00 13.97
N LEU A 18 5.69 -2.71 12.67
CA LEU A 18 6.69 -3.22 11.75
C LEU A 18 8.11 -2.75 12.11
N LEU A 19 8.26 -1.47 12.46
CA LEU A 19 9.54 -0.89 12.90
C LEU A 19 9.96 -1.35 14.30
N TRP A 20 9.01 -1.77 15.14
CA TRP A 20 9.31 -2.33 16.46
C TRP A 20 9.83 -3.77 16.37
N VAL A 21 9.31 -4.55 15.43
CA VAL A 21 9.65 -5.98 15.26
C VAL A 21 10.85 -6.21 14.35
N LEU A 22 11.02 -5.37 13.32
CA LEU A 22 12.05 -5.56 12.29
C LEU A 22 13.09 -4.44 12.30
N PRO A 23 14.35 -4.70 11.87
CA PRO A 23 15.29 -3.63 11.60
C PRO A 23 14.76 -2.73 10.49
N LEU A 24 15.14 -1.45 10.52
CA LEU A 24 14.63 -0.40 9.62
C LEU A 24 14.62 -0.86 8.15
N TRP A 25 15.72 -1.44 7.67
CA TRP A 25 15.81 -1.89 6.28
C TRP A 25 14.81 -2.99 5.91
N ALA A 26 14.55 -3.94 6.80
CA ALA A 26 13.55 -4.99 6.57
C ALA A 26 12.13 -4.41 6.62
N ALA A 27 11.85 -3.49 7.55
CA ALA A 27 10.56 -2.80 7.60
C ALA A 27 10.30 -2.00 6.31
N LEU A 28 11.29 -1.27 5.80
CA LEU A 28 11.19 -0.55 4.53
C LEU A 28 10.94 -1.50 3.35
N LEU A 29 11.66 -2.64 3.30
CA LEU A 29 11.44 -3.67 2.29
C LEU A 29 10.03 -4.25 2.36
N VAL A 30 9.46 -4.45 3.54
CA VAL A 30 8.07 -4.91 3.66
C VAL A 30 7.09 -3.83 3.19
N MET A 31 7.31 -2.58 3.60
CA MET A 31 6.42 -1.45 3.29
C MET A 31 6.33 -1.18 1.78
N VAL A 32 7.41 -1.39 1.03
CA VAL A 32 7.45 -1.22 -0.45
C VAL A 32 7.25 -2.54 -1.18
N GLY A 33 7.92 -3.59 -0.72
CA GLY A 33 8.00 -4.89 -1.37
C GLY A 33 6.68 -5.63 -1.35
N VAL A 34 5.89 -5.54 -0.27
CA VAL A 34 4.57 -6.20 -0.22
C VAL A 34 3.61 -5.58 -1.25
N PRO A 35 3.41 -4.24 -1.32
CA PRO A 35 2.61 -3.64 -2.39
C PRO A 35 3.15 -3.92 -3.80
N ALA A 36 4.47 -3.90 -3.98
CA ALA A 36 5.08 -4.18 -5.28
C ALA A 36 4.83 -5.64 -5.71
N ALA A 37 5.08 -6.60 -4.83
CA ALA A 37 4.82 -8.02 -5.09
C ALA A 37 3.33 -8.27 -5.34
N ALA A 38 2.45 -7.67 -4.54
CA ALA A 38 1.01 -7.75 -4.74
C ALA A 38 0.60 -7.23 -6.13
N TYR A 39 1.17 -6.11 -6.59
CA TYR A 39 0.92 -5.58 -7.92
C TYR A 39 1.43 -6.50 -9.04
N LEU A 40 2.61 -7.10 -8.86
CA LEU A 40 3.21 -8.01 -9.83
C LEU A 40 2.43 -9.34 -9.93
N LEU A 41 1.81 -9.77 -8.85
CA LEU A 41 0.93 -10.94 -8.80
C LEU A 41 -0.46 -10.68 -9.38
N LEU A 42 -0.83 -9.43 -9.68
CA LEU A 42 -2.11 -9.14 -10.32
C LEU A 42 -2.16 -9.69 -11.75
N ASP A 43 -3.32 -10.24 -12.11
CA ASP A 43 -3.59 -10.62 -13.48
C ASP A 43 -3.54 -9.39 -14.40
N PRO A 44 -3.20 -9.55 -15.69
CA PRO A 44 -3.18 -8.46 -16.65
C PRO A 44 -4.51 -7.67 -16.72
N SER A 45 -5.65 -8.34 -16.51
CA SER A 45 -6.98 -7.72 -16.47
C SER A 45 -7.17 -6.82 -15.24
N GLN A 46 -6.75 -7.27 -14.05
CA GLN A 46 -6.78 -6.51 -12.80
C GLN A 46 -5.85 -5.29 -12.88
N ARG A 47 -4.63 -5.50 -13.38
CA ARG A 47 -3.64 -4.44 -13.55
C ARG A 47 -4.12 -3.34 -14.51
N ARG A 48 -4.73 -3.72 -15.63
CA ARG A 48 -5.35 -2.77 -16.59
C ARG A 48 -6.46 -1.95 -15.95
N ARG A 49 -7.33 -2.60 -15.16
CA ARG A 49 -8.43 -1.91 -14.45
C ARG A 49 -7.88 -0.94 -13.41
N LEU A 50 -6.90 -1.36 -12.62
CA LEU A 50 -6.24 -0.51 -11.63
C LEU A 50 -5.62 0.73 -12.29
N ASN A 51 -4.82 0.54 -13.34
CA ASN A 51 -4.20 1.64 -14.09
C ASN A 51 -5.26 2.61 -14.68
N ARG A 52 -6.41 2.09 -15.14
CA ARG A 52 -7.51 2.94 -15.63
C ARG A 52 -8.16 3.77 -14.53
N VAL A 53 -8.34 3.20 -13.33
CA VAL A 53 -8.90 3.92 -12.17
C VAL A 53 -7.92 4.99 -11.69
N THR A 54 -6.63 4.66 -11.56
CA THR A 54 -5.58 5.61 -11.15
C THR A 54 -5.50 6.79 -12.11
N ARG A 55 -5.52 6.56 -13.44
CA ARG A 55 -5.51 7.66 -14.42
C ARG A 55 -6.72 8.58 -14.35
N LYS A 56 -7.89 8.08 -13.92
CA LYS A 56 -9.08 8.93 -13.71
C LYS A 56 -8.98 9.82 -12.47
N GLN A 57 -8.05 9.56 -11.55
CA GLN A 57 -7.83 10.38 -10.35
C GLN A 57 -6.73 11.44 -10.56
N LEU A 58 -5.91 11.33 -11.61
CA LEU A 58 -4.81 12.27 -11.89
C LEU A 58 -5.23 13.49 -12.74
N GLY A 59 -6.45 13.49 -13.28
CA GLY A 59 -7.00 14.57 -14.11
C GLY A 59 -8.27 15.19 -13.52
N ARG A 60 -8.43 15.12 -12.20
CA ARG A 60 -9.55 15.68 -11.43
C ARG A 60 -9.00 16.47 -10.26
#